data_AF-M3AFZ0-F1
#
_entry.id   AF-M3AFZ0-F1
#
_cell.length_a   1.000
_cell.length_b   1.000
_cell.length_c   1.000
_cell.angle_alpha   90.00
_cell.angle_beta   90.00
_cell.angle_gamma   90.00
#
_symmetry.space_group_name_H-M   'P 1'
#
loop_
_entity.id
_entity.type
_entity.pdbx_description
1 polymer ?
#
loop_
_entity_poly.entity_id
_entity_poly.type
_entity_poly.pdbx_seq_one_letter_code
_entity_poly.pdbx_strand_id
1 'polypeptide(L)'
;MSVGVPLLDSDHKTLIGLINNLHRSIGDEEEYSAVGSVLQALEEYAAHHFAREEKMMEACRYPLLTQHHATHASFADKVTALKARYNEDKSGVRARECLAFLNSWLIDHICTTDMNYRSWVIGHPGAEAAAQRVTMTGGGGPKAVQVDWARLRVLLVDDNVNFSEILRTILLSVGVVNVTAVHDLDSAKAVIGHDPLDILLSDWHVGQESGLDLVKWLRRGPPDQARLPVLILSGHERMANRDLALLAGADEFMEKPISARNLLLGMARLVGKAA
;
A
#
# COMPACT_ATOMS: atom_id res chain seq x y z
N MET A 1 -15.31 7.23 -11.71
CA MET A 1 -15.80 7.95 -10.53
C MET A 1 -14.82 9.08 -10.27
N SER A 2 -15.28 10.32 -10.22
CA SER A 2 -14.40 11.49 -10.01
C SER A 2 -15.15 12.57 -9.25
N VAL A 3 -14.60 12.98 -8.12
CA VAL A 3 -15.06 14.12 -7.33
C VAL A 3 -14.42 15.43 -7.79
N GLY A 4 -13.63 15.38 -8.87
CA GLY A 4 -12.98 16.55 -9.47
C GLY A 4 -11.76 17.05 -8.70
N VAL A 5 -11.26 16.26 -7.75
CA VAL A 5 -10.00 16.50 -7.04
C VAL A 5 -9.04 15.36 -7.39
N PRO A 6 -7.97 15.61 -8.19
CA PRO A 6 -7.11 14.55 -8.71
C PRO A 6 -6.56 13.60 -7.64
N LEU A 7 -6.25 14.14 -6.45
CA LEU A 7 -5.76 13.37 -5.31
C LEU A 7 -6.79 12.33 -4.83
N LEU A 8 -8.06 12.73 -4.67
CA LEU A 8 -9.12 11.80 -4.26
C LEU A 8 -9.51 10.83 -5.36
N ASP A 9 -9.53 11.29 -6.60
CA ASP A 9 -9.79 10.41 -7.74
C ASP A 9 -8.72 9.32 -7.84
N SER A 10 -7.48 9.62 -7.44
CA SER A 10 -6.42 8.64 -7.28
C SER A 10 -6.70 7.69 -6.10
N ASP A 11 -7.13 8.21 -4.95
CA ASP A 11 -7.50 7.40 -3.79
C ASP A 11 -8.66 6.44 -4.08
N HIS A 12 -9.69 6.88 -4.79
CA HIS A 12 -10.80 6.03 -5.23
C HIS A 12 -10.32 4.91 -6.17
N LYS A 13 -9.43 5.22 -7.13
CA LYS A 13 -8.83 4.21 -8.02
C LYS A 13 -8.05 3.17 -7.23
N THR A 14 -7.28 3.60 -6.23
CA THR A 14 -6.58 2.71 -5.31
C THR A 14 -7.55 1.76 -4.61
N LEU A 15 -8.59 2.31 -3.97
CA LEU A 15 -9.57 1.53 -3.22
C LEU A 15 -10.30 0.51 -4.11
N ILE A 16 -10.65 0.90 -5.34
CA ILE A 16 -11.21 -0.01 -6.36
C ILE A 16 -10.19 -1.08 -6.78
N GLY A 17 -8.90 -0.74 -6.84
CA GLY A 17 -7.82 -1.69 -7.06
C GLY A 17 -7.82 -2.80 -6.02
N LEU A 18 -7.98 -2.46 -4.73
CA LEU A 18 -8.08 -3.44 -3.64
C LEU A 18 -9.29 -4.37 -3.81
N ILE A 19 -10.45 -3.82 -4.22
CA ILE A 19 -11.66 -4.60 -4.54
C ILE A 19 -11.39 -5.59 -5.69
N ASN A 20 -10.75 -5.13 -6.76
CA ASN A 20 -10.44 -5.97 -7.92
C ASN A 20 -9.45 -7.09 -7.57
N ASN A 21 -8.48 -6.81 -6.70
CA ASN A 21 -7.52 -7.82 -6.22
C ASN A 21 -8.23 -8.91 -5.42
N LEU A 22 -9.13 -8.50 -4.52
CA LEU A 22 -9.95 -9.42 -3.74
C LEU A 22 -10.88 -10.27 -4.62
N HIS A 23 -11.45 -9.69 -5.69
CA HIS A 23 -12.26 -10.44 -6.64
C HIS A 23 -11.44 -11.53 -7.35
N ARG A 24 -10.19 -11.24 -7.72
CA ARG A 24 -9.30 -12.21 -8.40
C ARG A 24 -8.84 -13.35 -7.49
N SER A 25 -8.72 -13.11 -6.19
CA SER A 25 -8.28 -14.15 -5.25
C SER A 25 -9.37 -15.15 -4.85
N ILE A 26 -10.61 -14.99 -5.33
CA ILE A 26 -11.72 -15.88 -4.96
C ILE A 26 -11.46 -17.30 -5.48
N GLY A 27 -11.36 -18.26 -4.56
CA GLY A 27 -11.12 -19.67 -4.90
C GLY A 27 -9.67 -20.01 -5.26
N ASP A 28 -8.74 -19.06 -5.08
CA ASP A 28 -7.30 -19.26 -5.23
C ASP A 28 -6.70 -19.84 -3.93
N GLU A 29 -5.57 -20.55 -4.01
CA GLU A 29 -4.84 -21.08 -2.85
C GLU A 29 -4.40 -19.95 -1.90
N GLU A 30 -4.19 -18.75 -2.45
CA GLU A 30 -3.77 -17.57 -1.72
C GLU A 30 -4.92 -16.69 -1.23
N GLU A 31 -6.19 -17.13 -1.36
CA GLU A 31 -7.38 -16.33 -1.01
C GLU A 31 -7.26 -15.67 0.36
N TYR A 32 -6.87 -16.44 1.38
CA TYR A 32 -6.78 -15.94 2.75
C TYR A 32 -5.67 -14.90 2.93
N SER A 33 -4.52 -15.11 2.28
CA SER A 33 -3.42 -14.14 2.31
C SER A 33 -3.83 -12.82 1.63
N ALA A 34 -4.55 -12.92 0.51
CA ALA A 34 -5.11 -11.77 -0.18
C ALA A 34 -6.16 -11.04 0.67
N VAL A 35 -7.06 -11.77 1.34
CA VAL A 35 -8.03 -11.20 2.30
C VAL A 35 -7.31 -10.43 3.41
N GLY A 36 -6.31 -11.04 4.06
CA GLY A 36 -5.55 -10.39 5.13
C GLY A 36 -4.85 -9.12 4.65
N SER A 37 -4.22 -9.18 3.47
CA SER A 37 -3.55 -8.03 2.86
C SER A 37 -4.52 -6.91 2.50
N VAL A 38 -5.69 -7.24 1.95
CA VAL A 38 -6.75 -6.26 1.62
C VAL A 38 -7.34 -5.65 2.88
N LEU A 39 -7.65 -6.43 3.92
CA LEU A 39 -8.17 -5.90 5.19
C LEU A 39 -7.16 -4.96 5.87
N GLN A 40 -5.88 -5.30 5.84
CA GLN A 40 -4.81 -4.44 6.35
C GLN A 40 -4.68 -3.14 5.53
N ALA A 41 -4.73 -3.25 4.20
CA ALA A 41 -4.68 -2.09 3.31
C ALA A 41 -5.91 -1.19 3.48
N LEU A 42 -7.11 -1.75 3.62
CA LEU A 42 -8.35 -0.99 3.80
C LEU A 42 -8.37 -0.21 5.11
N GLU A 43 -7.95 -0.82 6.23
CA GLU A 43 -7.92 -0.15 7.52
C GLU A 43 -7.07 1.13 7.48
N GLU A 44 -5.90 1.07 6.87
CA GLU A 44 -4.99 2.22 6.81
C GLU A 44 -5.34 3.19 5.68
N TYR A 45 -5.63 2.67 4.49
CA TYR A 45 -5.87 3.49 3.31
C TYR A 45 -7.20 4.21 3.38
N ALA A 46 -8.28 3.52 3.77
CA ALA A 46 -9.58 4.16 3.87
C ALA A 46 -9.58 5.23 4.96
N ALA A 47 -8.95 4.97 6.12
CA ALA A 47 -8.84 5.97 7.18
C ALA A 47 -8.10 7.24 6.71
N HIS A 48 -7.03 7.07 5.92
CA HIS A 48 -6.29 8.21 5.36
C HIS A 48 -7.05 8.95 4.27
N HIS A 49 -7.72 8.21 3.38
CA HIS A 49 -8.60 8.77 2.36
C HIS A 49 -9.73 9.59 2.99
N PHE A 50 -10.44 9.01 3.95
CA PHE A 50 -11.50 9.68 4.71
C PHE A 50 -10.97 10.93 5.40
N ALA A 51 -9.81 10.87 6.07
CA ALA A 51 -9.23 12.06 6.69
C ALA A 51 -8.94 13.20 5.69
N ARG A 52 -8.55 12.88 4.45
CA ARG A 52 -8.39 13.87 3.37
C ARG A 52 -9.73 14.50 3.00
N GLU A 53 -10.74 13.68 2.76
CA GLU A 53 -12.10 14.13 2.41
C GLU A 53 -12.68 15.03 3.50
N GLU A 54 -12.57 14.61 4.75
CA GLU A 54 -13.04 15.34 5.93
C GLU A 54 -12.33 16.69 6.05
N LYS A 55 -11.02 16.75 5.83
CA LYS A 55 -10.27 18.01 5.85
C LYS A 55 -10.67 18.96 4.73
N MET A 56 -11.04 18.44 3.56
CA MET A 56 -11.62 19.25 2.49
C MET A 56 -13.00 19.77 2.82
N MET A 57 -13.87 18.88 3.29
CA MET A 57 -15.23 19.23 3.71
C MET A 57 -15.21 20.26 4.84
N GLU A 58 -14.28 20.16 5.79
CA GLU A 58 -14.04 21.16 6.83
C GLU A 58 -13.61 22.50 6.23
N ALA A 59 -12.65 22.49 5.29
CA ALA A 59 -12.14 23.71 4.65
C ALA A 59 -13.19 24.47 3.84
N CYS A 60 -14.15 23.76 3.22
CA CYS A 60 -15.27 24.38 2.50
C CYS A 60 -16.54 24.53 3.35
N ARG A 61 -16.50 24.20 4.65
CA ARG A 61 -17.63 24.27 5.59
C ARG A 61 -18.86 23.48 5.12
N TYR A 62 -18.63 22.28 4.60
CA TYR A 62 -19.67 21.40 4.09
C TYR A 62 -20.69 21.05 5.20
N PRO A 63 -21.99 21.31 5.01
CA PRO A 63 -22.99 21.23 6.07
C PRO A 63 -23.27 19.81 6.59
N LEU A 64 -23.00 18.77 5.78
CA LEU A 64 -23.26 17.37 6.13
C LEU A 64 -22.00 16.64 6.64
N LEU A 65 -20.94 17.38 7.02
CA LEU A 65 -19.69 16.79 7.50
C LEU A 65 -19.89 15.80 8.67
N THR A 66 -20.73 16.16 9.65
CA THR A 66 -21.01 15.29 10.80
C THR A 66 -21.65 13.96 10.38
N GLN A 67 -22.58 14.00 9.41
CA GLN A 67 -23.20 12.78 8.89
C GLN A 67 -22.18 11.96 8.12
N HIS A 68 -21.31 12.61 7.35
CA HIS A 68 -20.26 11.98 6.57
C HIS A 68 -19.24 11.26 7.48
N HIS A 69 -18.81 11.89 8.58
CA HIS A 69 -17.98 11.24 9.62
C HIS A 69 -18.63 9.98 10.19
N ALA A 70 -19.94 10.00 10.45
CA ALA A 70 -20.65 8.83 10.98
C ALA A 70 -20.67 7.68 9.95
N THR A 71 -20.82 8.01 8.66
CA THR A 71 -20.69 7.04 7.58
C THR A 71 -19.29 6.41 7.56
N HIS A 72 -18.22 7.21 7.61
CA HIS A 72 -16.83 6.71 7.69
C HIS A 72 -16.57 5.84 8.92
N ALA A 73 -17.06 6.25 10.09
CA ALA A 73 -16.93 5.47 11.32
C ALA A 73 -17.57 4.08 11.18
N SER A 74 -18.76 4.00 10.55
CA SER A 74 -19.44 2.71 10.33
C SER A 74 -18.65 1.75 9.43
N PHE A 75 -17.91 2.30 8.45
CA PHE A 75 -17.01 1.50 7.62
C PHE A 75 -15.81 0.99 8.41
N ALA A 76 -15.16 1.88 9.16
CA ALA A 76 -14.01 1.54 9.98
C ALA A 76 -14.37 0.42 10.97
N ASP A 77 -15.50 0.54 11.67
CA ASP A 77 -16.00 -0.49 12.59
C ASP A 77 -16.18 -1.85 11.90
N LYS A 78 -16.70 -1.85 10.67
CA LYS A 78 -16.92 -3.08 9.91
C LYS A 78 -15.62 -3.71 9.43
N VAL A 79 -14.65 -2.91 8.97
CA VAL A 79 -13.30 -3.39 8.59
C VAL A 79 -12.59 -3.95 9.82
N THR A 80 -12.63 -3.26 10.96
CA THR A 80 -12.05 -3.74 12.22
C THR A 80 -12.67 -5.06 12.66
N ALA A 81 -13.99 -5.22 12.56
CA ALA A 81 -14.67 -6.47 12.89
C ALA A 81 -14.28 -7.63 11.96
N LEU A 82 -14.16 -7.39 10.65
CA LEU A 82 -13.68 -8.38 9.69
C LEU A 82 -12.22 -8.76 9.98
N LYS A 83 -11.37 -7.78 10.26
CA LYS A 83 -9.96 -8.00 10.58
C LYS A 83 -9.78 -8.80 11.88
N ALA A 84 -10.58 -8.50 12.92
CA ALA A 84 -10.56 -9.25 14.17
C ALA A 84 -10.89 -10.74 13.93
N ARG A 85 -11.97 -11.02 13.20
CA ARG A 85 -12.33 -12.39 12.81
C ARG A 85 -11.24 -13.10 12.01
N TYR A 86 -10.63 -12.40 11.04
CA TYR A 86 -9.53 -12.94 10.25
C TYR A 86 -8.29 -13.27 11.10
N ASN A 87 -7.98 -12.43 12.09
CA ASN A 87 -6.85 -12.65 12.99
C ASN A 87 -7.09 -13.81 13.97
N GLU A 88 -8.33 -14.02 14.39
CA GLU A 88 -8.73 -15.17 15.20
C GLU A 88 -8.66 -16.48 14.40
N ASP A 89 -9.18 -16.46 13.17
CA ASP A 89 -9.15 -17.57 12.23
C ASP A 89 -9.00 -17.02 10.80
N LYS A 90 -7.85 -17.28 10.17
CA LYS A 90 -7.57 -16.84 8.79
C LYS A 90 -8.61 -17.33 7.79
N SER A 91 -9.27 -18.46 8.07
CA SER A 91 -10.33 -19.03 7.23
C SER A 91 -11.73 -18.50 7.56
N GLY A 92 -11.85 -17.78 8.67
CA GLY A 92 -13.08 -17.22 9.22
C GLY A 92 -13.63 -16.05 8.41
N VAL A 93 -12.87 -15.49 7.46
CA VAL A 93 -13.31 -14.44 6.53
C VAL A 93 -12.94 -14.85 5.10
N ARG A 94 -13.89 -14.73 4.18
CA ARG A 94 -13.73 -15.10 2.76
C ARG A 94 -13.68 -13.89 1.86
N ALA A 95 -12.99 -14.01 0.72
CA ALA A 95 -12.88 -12.93 -0.25
C ALA A 95 -14.25 -12.46 -0.74
N ARG A 96 -15.21 -13.39 -0.94
CA ARG A 96 -16.58 -13.05 -1.33
C ARG A 96 -17.33 -12.21 -0.29
N GLU A 97 -17.12 -12.47 1.00
CA GLU A 97 -17.76 -11.70 2.08
C GLU A 97 -17.24 -10.26 2.08
N CYS A 98 -15.91 -10.11 2.06
CA CYS A 98 -15.27 -8.80 1.98
C CYS A 98 -15.68 -8.05 0.71
N LEU A 99 -15.76 -8.74 -0.44
CA LEU A 99 -16.15 -8.13 -1.71
C LEU A 99 -17.60 -7.63 -1.67
N ALA A 100 -18.53 -8.41 -1.11
CA ALA A 100 -19.92 -8.01 -0.98
C ALA A 100 -20.05 -6.76 -0.09
N PHE A 101 -19.32 -6.69 1.02
CA PHE A 101 -19.27 -5.50 1.86
C PHE A 101 -18.67 -4.29 1.12
N LEU A 102 -17.53 -4.44 0.45
CA LEU A 102 -16.88 -3.32 -0.24
C LEU A 102 -17.70 -2.82 -1.42
N ASN A 103 -18.33 -3.70 -2.19
CA ASN A 103 -19.21 -3.28 -3.29
C ASN A 103 -20.47 -2.58 -2.77
N SER A 104 -21.04 -3.04 -1.66
CA SER A 104 -22.26 -2.42 -1.10
C SER A 104 -21.98 -1.10 -0.40
N TRP A 105 -20.85 -0.98 0.29
CA TRP A 105 -20.54 0.24 1.04
C TRP A 105 -19.66 1.19 0.22
N LEU A 106 -18.49 0.75 -0.25
CA LEU A 106 -17.46 1.63 -0.81
C LEU A 106 -17.85 2.18 -2.18
N ILE A 107 -18.37 1.32 -3.06
CA ILE A 107 -18.80 1.77 -4.39
C ILE A 107 -20.02 2.69 -4.26
N ASP A 108 -21.00 2.33 -3.42
CA ASP A 108 -22.19 3.15 -3.20
C ASP A 108 -21.81 4.50 -2.57
N HIS A 109 -20.95 4.51 -1.56
CA HIS A 109 -20.45 5.72 -0.92
C HIS A 109 -19.77 6.66 -1.91
N ILE A 110 -18.81 6.15 -2.70
CA ILE A 110 -18.10 6.96 -3.70
C ILE A 110 -19.06 7.49 -4.78
N CYS A 111 -20.00 6.66 -5.24
CA CYS A 111 -20.92 7.03 -6.31
C CYS A 111 -22.03 7.99 -5.87
N THR A 112 -22.40 7.97 -4.58
CA THR A 112 -23.56 8.69 -4.06
C THR A 112 -23.18 9.74 -3.03
N THR A 113 -22.49 9.34 -1.97
CA THR A 113 -22.19 10.17 -0.80
C THR A 113 -21.11 11.19 -1.14
N ASP A 114 -20.03 10.78 -1.79
CA ASP A 114 -18.90 11.66 -2.14
C ASP A 114 -19.27 12.70 -3.20
N MET A 115 -20.16 12.31 -4.10
CA MET A 115 -20.67 13.22 -5.13
C MET A 115 -21.42 14.42 -4.54
N ASN A 116 -21.94 14.32 -3.31
CA ASN A 116 -22.68 15.41 -2.66
C ASN A 116 -21.78 16.59 -2.28
N TYR A 117 -20.52 16.35 -1.90
CA TYR A 117 -19.59 17.43 -1.58
C TYR A 117 -18.86 17.98 -2.82
N ARG A 118 -18.96 17.32 -3.98
CA ARG A 118 -18.24 17.67 -5.22
C ARG A 118 -18.33 19.15 -5.59
N SER A 119 -19.54 19.72 -5.58
CA SER A 119 -19.78 21.13 -5.94
C SER A 119 -19.16 22.13 -4.95
N TRP A 120 -18.85 21.69 -3.74
CA TRP A 120 -18.26 22.50 -2.67
C TRP A 120 -16.73 22.54 -2.73
N VAL A 121 -16.11 21.50 -3.29
CA VAL A 121 -14.65 21.35 -3.32
C VAL A 121 -14.02 21.80 -4.63
N ILE A 122 -14.73 21.65 -5.75
CA ILE A 122 -14.21 22.03 -7.08
C ILE A 122 -13.97 23.54 -7.14
N GLY A 123 -12.71 23.92 -7.43
CA GLY A 123 -12.30 25.31 -7.53
C GLY A 123 -12.18 26.03 -6.17
N HIS A 124 -12.37 25.32 -5.05
CA HIS A 124 -12.23 25.92 -3.73
C HIS A 124 -10.75 26.02 -3.33
N PRO A 125 -10.19 27.24 -3.15
CA PRO A 125 -8.75 27.45 -3.03
C PRO A 125 -8.11 26.79 -1.80
N GLY A 126 -8.91 26.53 -0.76
CA GLY A 126 -8.44 25.89 0.47
C GLY A 126 -8.64 24.37 0.55
N ALA A 127 -9.45 23.77 -0.34
CA ALA A 127 -9.86 22.37 -0.21
C ALA A 127 -8.70 21.44 -0.57
N GLU A 128 -8.16 21.54 -1.79
CA GLU A 128 -7.08 20.66 -2.24
C GLU A 128 -5.84 20.76 -1.34
N ALA A 129 -5.46 21.97 -0.93
CA ALA A 129 -4.38 22.20 0.02
C ALA A 129 -4.64 21.54 1.39
N ALA A 130 -5.90 21.44 1.83
CA ALA A 130 -6.26 20.75 3.07
C ALA A 130 -6.10 19.23 2.97
N ALA A 131 -6.49 18.63 1.85
CA ALA A 131 -6.26 17.21 1.60
C ALA A 131 -4.76 16.87 1.54
N GLN A 132 -3.97 17.69 0.85
CA GLN A 132 -2.52 17.48 0.72
C GLN A 132 -1.76 17.51 2.05
N ARG A 133 -2.29 18.20 3.08
CA ARG A 133 -1.70 18.23 4.42
C ARG A 133 -1.87 16.93 5.19
N VAL A 134 -2.78 16.05 4.77
CA VAL A 134 -2.95 14.73 5.39
C VAL A 134 -1.92 13.78 4.80
N THR A 135 -1.05 13.25 5.66
CA THR A 135 0.06 12.35 5.28
C THR A 135 -0.10 10.96 5.89
N MET A 136 0.09 9.91 5.09
CA MET A 136 0.02 8.49 5.52
C MET A 136 1.00 8.15 6.65
N THR A 137 2.12 8.88 6.75
CA THR A 137 3.16 8.64 7.74
C THR A 137 2.83 9.17 9.14
N GLY A 138 1.73 9.93 9.29
CA GLY A 138 1.40 10.67 10.51
C GLY A 138 2.37 11.83 10.79
N GLY A 139 1.84 12.97 11.24
CA GLY A 139 2.65 14.09 11.70
C GLY A 139 3.39 13.74 13.00
N GLY A 140 4.60 13.21 12.87
CA GLY A 140 5.47 12.85 14.00
C GLY A 140 6.74 13.68 14.03
N GLY A 141 6.72 14.80 14.76
CA GLY A 141 7.90 15.49 15.30
C GLY A 141 8.94 16.06 14.31
N PRO A 142 9.78 17.00 14.77
CA PRO A 142 10.76 17.69 13.93
C PRO A 142 11.98 16.80 13.67
N LYS A 143 11.84 15.76 12.83
CA LYS A 143 12.94 15.05 12.11
C LYS A 143 12.44 13.86 11.26
N ALA A 144 11.20 13.86 10.75
CA ALA A 144 10.82 12.87 9.74
C ALA A 144 11.68 13.09 8.48
N VAL A 145 12.36 12.04 8.01
CA VAL A 145 13.11 12.05 6.75
C VAL A 145 12.14 12.46 5.64
N GLN A 146 12.34 13.65 5.05
CA GLN A 146 11.57 14.09 3.89
C GLN A 146 12.05 13.31 2.68
N VAL A 147 11.31 12.26 2.34
CA VAL A 147 11.52 11.50 1.11
C VAL A 147 10.75 12.20 0.00
N ASP A 148 11.45 12.56 -1.08
CA ASP A 148 10.79 12.87 -2.34
C ASP A 148 10.34 11.55 -2.97
N TRP A 149 9.08 11.20 -2.78
CA TRP A 149 8.49 9.95 -3.26
C TRP A 149 8.38 9.90 -4.78
N ALA A 150 8.17 11.04 -5.44
CA ALA A 150 7.92 11.11 -6.87
C ALA A 150 9.14 10.72 -7.73
N ARG A 151 10.35 10.94 -7.20
CA ARG A 151 11.60 10.56 -7.88
C ARG A 151 11.99 9.10 -7.70
N LEU A 152 11.41 8.38 -6.73
CA LEU A 152 11.85 7.02 -6.42
C LEU A 152 11.54 6.06 -7.55
N ARG A 153 12.54 5.24 -7.89
CA ARG A 153 12.46 4.10 -8.80
C ARG A 153 12.53 2.82 -7.99
N VAL A 154 11.39 2.14 -7.93
CA VAL A 154 11.18 0.95 -7.11
C VAL A 154 11.12 -0.27 -8.01
N LEU A 155 11.96 -1.27 -7.75
CA LEU A 155 11.77 -2.61 -8.30
C LEU A 155 11.01 -3.45 -7.28
N LEU A 156 9.89 -4.04 -7.70
CA LEU A 156 9.11 -4.97 -6.92
C LEU A 156 9.22 -6.36 -7.54
N VAL A 157 9.64 -7.34 -6.74
CA VAL A 157 9.79 -8.75 -7.15
C VAL A 157 8.88 -9.59 -6.27
N ASP A 158 7.79 -10.09 -6.82
CA ASP A 158 6.83 -10.93 -6.09
C ASP A 158 6.02 -11.71 -7.13
N ASP A 159 5.99 -13.04 -7.03
CA ASP A 159 5.25 -13.90 -7.96
C ASP A 159 3.74 -13.81 -7.78
N ASN A 160 3.28 -13.31 -6.63
CA ASN A 160 1.89 -12.97 -6.40
C ASN A 160 1.55 -11.61 -7.04
N VAL A 161 0.99 -11.68 -8.25
CA VAL A 161 0.51 -10.52 -9.02
C VAL A 161 -0.50 -9.68 -8.22
N ASN A 162 -1.36 -10.31 -7.42
CA ASN A 162 -2.36 -9.57 -6.63
C ASN A 162 -1.70 -8.75 -5.53
N PHE A 163 -0.71 -9.33 -4.83
CA PHE A 163 0.03 -8.60 -3.81
C PHE A 163 0.92 -7.51 -4.40
N SER A 164 1.54 -7.77 -5.56
CA SER A 164 2.28 -6.76 -6.33
C SER A 164 1.43 -5.52 -6.61
N GLU A 165 0.19 -5.72 -7.06
CA GLU A 165 -0.73 -4.61 -7.32
C GLU A 165 -1.15 -3.88 -6.03
N ILE A 166 -1.31 -4.57 -4.89
CA ILE A 166 -1.57 -3.92 -3.60
C ILE A 166 -0.42 -2.99 -3.23
N LEU A 167 0.83 -3.47 -3.33
CA LEU A 167 2.00 -2.64 -3.02
C LEU A 167 2.13 -1.46 -3.97
N ARG A 168 1.97 -1.68 -5.28
CA ARG A 168 2.00 -0.61 -6.28
C ARG A 168 0.95 0.47 -5.99
N THR A 169 -0.23 0.03 -5.56
CA THR A 169 -1.34 0.88 -5.16
C THR A 169 -1.00 1.72 -3.91
N ILE A 170 -0.37 1.13 -2.90
CA ILE A 170 0.14 1.86 -1.73
C ILE A 170 1.21 2.88 -2.13
N LEU A 171 2.18 2.49 -2.96
CA LEU A 171 3.28 3.35 -3.41
C LEU A 171 2.78 4.56 -4.22
N LEU A 172 1.82 4.33 -5.11
CA LEU A 172 1.21 5.39 -5.92
C LEU A 172 0.55 6.48 -5.03
N SER A 173 -0.06 6.09 -3.91
CA SER A 173 -0.78 7.02 -3.02
C SER A 173 0.08 8.06 -2.31
N VAL A 174 1.37 7.78 -2.16
CA VAL A 174 2.36 8.73 -1.64
C VAL A 174 3.13 9.44 -2.75
N GLY A 175 2.82 9.13 -4.01
CA GLY A 175 3.37 9.78 -5.21
C GLY A 175 4.47 8.99 -5.92
N VAL A 176 4.79 7.75 -5.52
CA VAL A 176 5.76 6.93 -6.25
C VAL A 176 5.13 6.45 -7.56
N VAL A 177 5.59 6.98 -8.68
CA VAL A 177 5.07 6.64 -10.01
C VAL A 177 5.95 5.67 -10.79
N ASN A 178 7.24 5.55 -10.43
CA ASN A 178 8.19 4.68 -11.12
C ASN A 178 8.33 3.35 -10.37
N VAL A 179 7.31 2.49 -10.51
CA VAL A 179 7.32 1.13 -9.95
C VAL A 179 7.39 0.12 -11.09
N THR A 180 8.48 -0.64 -11.15
CA THR A 180 8.61 -1.79 -12.05
C THR A 180 8.32 -3.04 -11.24
N ALA A 181 7.25 -3.77 -11.57
CA ALA A 181 6.91 -5.04 -10.95
C ALA A 181 7.31 -6.20 -11.88
N VAL A 182 7.98 -7.20 -11.33
CA VAL A 182 8.36 -8.45 -12.00
C VAL A 182 8.02 -9.64 -11.11
N HIS A 183 7.86 -10.81 -11.72
CA HIS A 183 7.29 -11.99 -11.06
C HIS A 183 8.23 -13.20 -11.03
N ASP A 184 9.50 -12.99 -11.39
CA ASP A 184 10.56 -14.00 -11.42
C ASP A 184 11.94 -13.35 -11.22
N LEU A 185 12.94 -14.14 -10.80
CA LEU A 185 14.27 -13.61 -10.48
C LEU A 185 15.08 -13.22 -11.72
N ASP A 186 14.83 -13.80 -12.88
CA ASP A 186 15.59 -13.50 -14.10
C ASP A 186 15.21 -12.14 -14.67
N SER A 187 13.91 -11.84 -14.70
CA SER A 187 13.37 -10.51 -14.99
C SER A 187 13.90 -9.47 -13.99
N ALA A 188 13.99 -9.81 -12.70
CA ALA A 188 14.56 -8.92 -11.69
C ALA A 188 16.04 -8.59 -11.97
N LYS A 189 16.85 -9.61 -12.27
CA LYS A 189 18.27 -9.44 -12.63
C LYS A 189 18.44 -8.57 -13.88
N ALA A 190 17.57 -8.75 -14.88
CA ALA A 190 17.58 -7.95 -16.09
C ALA A 190 17.31 -6.46 -15.79
N VAL A 191 16.28 -6.14 -15.00
CA VAL A 191 15.97 -4.76 -14.61
C VAL A 191 17.13 -4.14 -13.80
N ILE A 192 17.66 -4.86 -12.81
CA ILE A 192 18.82 -4.40 -12.00
C ILE A 192 20.05 -4.11 -12.87
N GLY A 193 20.25 -4.89 -13.94
CA GLY A 193 21.37 -4.72 -14.86
C GLY A 193 21.26 -3.51 -15.81
N HIS A 194 20.05 -3.01 -16.04
CA HIS A 194 19.78 -1.99 -17.07
C HIS A 194 19.29 -0.65 -16.50
N ASP A 195 18.44 -0.68 -15.48
CA ASP A 195 17.75 0.48 -14.97
C ASP A 195 18.33 0.94 -13.62
N PRO A 196 18.51 2.25 -13.39
CA PRO A 196 18.92 2.73 -12.09
C PRO A 196 17.75 2.63 -11.11
N LEU A 197 17.98 2.04 -9.95
CA LEU A 197 16.98 1.79 -8.91
C LEU A 197 17.38 2.48 -7.60
N ASP A 198 16.38 2.93 -6.85
CA ASP A 198 16.57 3.54 -5.53
C ASP A 198 16.30 2.53 -4.40
N ILE A 199 15.48 1.51 -4.66
CA ILE A 199 15.16 0.45 -3.70
C ILE A 199 14.59 -0.79 -4.42
N LEU A 200 14.95 -1.96 -3.91
CA LEU A 200 14.37 -3.26 -4.26
C LEU A 200 13.46 -3.75 -3.13
N LEU A 201 12.20 -4.04 -3.46
CA LEU A 201 11.27 -4.77 -2.62
C LEU A 201 11.16 -6.18 -3.20
N SER A 202 11.56 -7.21 -2.46
CA SER A 202 11.52 -8.59 -2.94
C SER A 202 10.77 -9.47 -1.96
N ASP A 203 9.82 -10.27 -2.45
CA ASP A 203 9.31 -11.39 -1.68
C ASP A 203 10.43 -12.39 -1.41
N TRP A 204 10.28 -13.13 -0.32
CA TRP A 204 11.21 -14.15 0.10
C TRP A 204 11.15 -15.36 -0.84
N HIS A 205 9.95 -15.74 -1.23
CA HIS A 205 9.69 -16.83 -2.18
C HIS A 205 9.18 -16.20 -3.46
N VAL A 206 9.78 -16.58 -4.59
CA VAL A 206 9.36 -16.14 -5.91
C VAL A 206 9.27 -17.39 -6.77
N GLY A 207 8.07 -17.95 -6.87
CA GLY A 207 7.82 -19.27 -7.44
C GLY A 207 8.54 -20.36 -6.63
N GLN A 208 9.52 -21.00 -7.25
CA GLN A 208 10.36 -22.03 -6.60
C GLN A 208 11.73 -21.50 -6.15
N GLU A 209 12.01 -20.22 -6.42
CA GLU A 209 13.28 -19.58 -6.11
C GLU A 209 13.18 -18.74 -4.82
N SER A 210 14.34 -18.46 -4.21
CA SER A 210 14.41 -17.58 -3.04
C SER A 210 14.87 -16.18 -3.43
N GLY A 211 14.12 -15.17 -3.01
CA GLY A 211 14.53 -13.76 -3.09
C GLY A 211 15.86 -13.48 -2.38
N LEU A 212 16.25 -14.29 -1.39
CA LEU A 212 17.58 -14.17 -0.77
C LEU A 212 18.72 -14.50 -1.74
N ASP A 213 18.49 -15.34 -2.74
CA ASP A 213 19.50 -15.65 -3.75
C ASP A 213 19.66 -14.48 -4.72
N LEU A 214 18.58 -13.74 -5.01
CA LEU A 214 18.66 -12.45 -5.71
C LEU A 214 19.50 -11.44 -4.91
N VAL A 215 19.31 -11.35 -3.59
CA VAL A 215 20.12 -10.46 -2.75
C VAL A 215 21.60 -10.84 -2.78
N LYS A 216 21.92 -12.14 -2.60
CA LYS A 216 23.32 -12.60 -2.66
C LYS A 216 23.95 -12.33 -4.01
N TRP A 217 23.19 -12.51 -5.10
CA TRP A 217 23.64 -12.18 -6.46
C TRP A 217 23.91 -10.68 -6.59
N LEU A 218 22.98 -9.82 -6.15
CA LEU A 218 23.10 -8.37 -6.16
C LEU A 218 24.35 -7.89 -5.42
N ARG A 219 24.62 -8.43 -4.22
CA ARG A 219 25.78 -8.07 -3.39
C ARG A 219 27.12 -8.52 -3.97
N ARG A 220 27.14 -9.51 -4.85
CA ARG A 220 28.34 -9.95 -5.60
C ARG A 220 28.55 -9.17 -6.90
N GLY A 221 27.57 -8.37 -7.31
CA GLY A 221 27.60 -7.57 -8.51
C GLY A 221 28.50 -6.33 -8.40
N PRO A 222 28.47 -5.46 -9.43
CA PRO A 222 29.14 -4.17 -9.45
C PRO A 222 28.84 -3.30 -8.20
N PRO A 223 29.78 -2.45 -7.74
CA PRO A 223 29.63 -1.70 -6.48
C PRO A 223 28.40 -0.77 -6.40
N ASP A 224 27.94 -0.26 -7.54
CA ASP A 224 26.73 0.54 -7.67
C ASP A 224 25.46 -0.29 -7.42
N GLN A 225 25.39 -1.49 -8.00
CA GLN A 225 24.27 -2.43 -7.76
C GLN A 225 24.33 -3.02 -6.35
N ALA A 226 25.50 -3.40 -5.87
CA ALA A 226 25.69 -4.01 -4.56
C ALA A 226 25.24 -3.11 -3.40
N ARG A 227 25.11 -1.80 -3.61
CA ARG A 227 24.63 -0.82 -2.63
C ARG A 227 23.12 -0.55 -2.69
N LEU A 228 22.41 -1.08 -3.69
CA LEU A 228 20.97 -0.90 -3.82
C LEU A 228 20.27 -1.37 -2.52
N PRO A 229 19.50 -0.50 -1.85
CA PRO A 229 18.77 -0.88 -0.64
C PRO A 229 17.76 -1.99 -0.95
N VAL A 230 17.71 -3.02 -0.09
CA VAL A 230 16.81 -4.17 -0.23
C VAL A 230 15.93 -4.33 0.99
N LEU A 231 14.61 -4.34 0.77
CA LEU A 231 13.60 -4.75 1.75
C LEU A 231 13.04 -6.11 1.35
N ILE A 232 13.24 -7.12 2.19
CA ILE A 232 12.64 -8.44 2.01
C ILE A 232 11.25 -8.48 2.64
N LEU A 233 10.27 -8.96 1.88
CA LEU A 233 8.90 -9.22 2.31
C LEU A 233 8.73 -10.73 2.50
N SER A 234 7.98 -11.18 3.50
CA SER A 234 7.85 -12.64 3.74
C SER A 234 6.52 -13.00 4.37
N GLY A 235 5.85 -14.02 3.83
CA GLY A 235 4.68 -14.65 4.46
C GLY A 235 5.08 -15.75 5.46
N HIS A 236 4.70 -15.59 6.73
CA HIS A 236 4.72 -16.57 7.83
C HIS A 236 6.06 -17.26 8.23
N GLU A 237 6.34 -17.19 9.55
CA GLU A 237 7.30 -17.95 10.41
C GLU A 237 8.64 -17.32 10.84
N ARG A 238 8.65 -16.82 12.10
CA ARG A 238 9.73 -16.76 13.11
C ARG A 238 10.91 -15.79 12.90
N MET A 239 11.41 -15.30 14.05
CA MET A 239 12.62 -14.46 14.22
C MET A 239 13.86 -14.93 13.43
N ALA A 240 13.98 -16.24 13.15
CA ALA A 240 15.08 -16.82 12.36
C ALA A 240 15.16 -16.26 10.92
N ASN A 241 14.02 -15.87 10.32
CA ASN A 241 14.00 -15.38 8.94
C ASN A 241 14.64 -13.99 8.82
N ARG A 242 14.49 -13.13 9.85
CA ARG A 242 15.10 -11.80 9.84
C ARG A 242 16.62 -11.88 9.78
N ASP A 243 17.23 -12.70 10.63
CA ASP A 243 18.68 -12.84 10.68
C ASP A 243 19.23 -13.44 9.38
N LEU A 244 18.53 -14.40 8.80
CA LEU A 244 18.88 -14.97 7.49
C LEU A 244 18.81 -13.94 6.35
N ALA A 245 17.79 -13.08 6.32
CA ALA A 245 17.69 -12.00 5.33
C ALA A 245 18.87 -11.02 5.46
N LEU A 246 19.19 -10.60 6.68
CA LEU A 246 20.30 -9.68 6.94
C LEU A 246 21.65 -10.32 6.60
N LEU A 247 21.84 -11.61 6.92
CA LEU A 247 23.06 -12.37 6.56
C LEU A 247 23.22 -12.53 5.04
N ALA A 248 22.11 -12.65 4.29
CA ALA A 248 22.14 -12.64 2.83
C ALA A 248 22.50 -11.26 2.24
N GLY A 249 22.47 -10.21 3.06
CA GLY A 249 22.82 -8.85 2.70
C GLY A 249 21.62 -7.92 2.50
N ALA A 250 20.41 -8.31 2.89
CA ALA A 250 19.26 -7.42 2.86
C ALA A 250 19.41 -6.32 3.93
N ASP A 251 18.84 -5.14 3.69
CA ASP A 251 18.95 -4.00 4.60
C ASP A 251 17.82 -4.00 5.64
N GLU A 252 16.65 -4.52 5.27
CA GLU A 252 15.51 -4.69 6.18
C GLU A 252 14.62 -5.88 5.75
N PHE A 253 13.76 -6.31 6.68
CA PHE A 253 12.82 -7.42 6.53
C PHE A 253 11.45 -7.01 7.07
N MET A 254 10.36 -7.44 6.42
CA MET A 254 8.98 -7.20 6.85
C MET A 254 8.10 -8.43 6.66
N GLU A 255 7.32 -8.75 7.69
CA GLU A 255 6.38 -9.86 7.67
C GLU A 255 5.04 -9.44 7.03
N LYS A 256 4.48 -10.31 6.17
CA LYS A 256 3.13 -10.19 5.60
C LYS A 256 2.09 -10.69 6.63
N PRO A 257 0.93 -10.01 6.80
CA PRO A 257 0.42 -8.92 5.96
C PRO A 257 1.10 -7.58 6.25
N ILE A 258 1.48 -6.88 5.18
CA ILE A 258 2.20 -5.62 5.27
C ILE A 258 1.23 -4.45 5.40
N SER A 259 1.47 -3.65 6.43
CA SER A 259 0.87 -2.34 6.65
C SER A 259 1.49 -1.31 5.68
N ALA A 260 0.67 -0.48 5.03
CA ALA A 260 1.12 0.63 4.20
C ALA A 260 2.03 1.57 4.98
N ARG A 261 1.64 1.91 6.22
CA ARG A 261 2.47 2.75 7.11
C ARG A 261 3.83 2.13 7.35
N ASN A 262 3.89 0.85 7.71
CA ASN A 262 5.16 0.18 8.00
C ASN A 262 6.04 0.06 6.76
N LEU A 263 5.45 -0.26 5.60
CA LEU A 263 6.13 -0.27 4.31
C LEU A 263 6.81 1.08 4.03
N LEU A 264 6.02 2.16 4.10
CA LEU A 264 6.51 3.52 3.83
C LEU A 264 7.60 3.95 4.83
N LEU A 265 7.43 3.64 6.12
CA LEU A 265 8.46 3.93 7.12
C LEU A 265 9.74 3.10 6.93
N GLY A 266 9.63 1.85 6.48
CA GLY A 266 10.79 1.03 6.11
C GLY A 266 11.54 1.62 4.92
N MET A 267 10.82 1.88 3.82
CA MET A 267 11.39 2.49 2.62
C MET A 267 12.03 3.84 2.91
N ALA A 268 11.36 4.72 3.68
CA ALA A 268 11.90 6.03 4.01
C ALA A 268 13.21 5.95 4.81
N ARG A 269 13.32 4.98 5.73
CA ARG A 269 14.55 4.73 6.49
C ARG A 269 15.67 4.21 5.60
N LEU A 270 15.37 3.37 4.63
CA LEU A 270 16.36 2.78 3.72
C LEU A 270 16.89 3.81 2.71
N VAL A 271 15.98 4.47 2.00
CA VAL A 271 16.33 5.48 0.99
C VAL A 271 17.02 6.69 1.64
N GLY A 272 16.59 7.10 2.85
CA GLY A 272 17.20 8.21 3.58
C GLY A 272 18.63 7.96 4.08
N LYS A 273 19.07 6.69 4.18
CA LYS A 273 20.45 6.32 4.55
C LYS A 273 21.39 6.24 3.35
N ALA A 274 20.84 6.11 2.14
CA ALA A 274 21.60 5.97 0.91
C ALA A 274 21.97 7.31 0.25
N ALA A 275 21.46 8.43 0.79
CA ALA A 275 21.67 9.79 0.31
C ALA A 275 22.83 10.52 1.02
#